data_AF-A0A8T5T2U3-F1
#
_entry.id   AF-A0A8T5T2U3-F1
#
_cell.length_a   1.000
_cell.length_b   1.000
_cell.length_c   1.000
_cell.angle_alpha   90.00
_cell.angle_beta   90.00
_cell.angle_gamma   90.00
#
_symmetry.space_group_name_H-M   'P 1'
#
loop_
_entity.id
_entity.type
_entity.pdbx_description
1 polymer ?
#
loop_
_entity_poly.entity_id
_entity_poly.type
_entity_poly.pdbx_seq_one_letter_code
_entity_poly.pdbx_strand_id
1 'polypeptide(L)'
;AIEAPVNLLDFLSVAKGSLEEGIILEFFEFPLKVIFSEKTLLVKNTIKNNTCINSNHWGIYLQSSDTCLLTYNLIQNSAEHGIYLNANSYDNVVHHNTFASNNLGGNSQGYDAGTNNIWFDTITLEGNWWSDWAGVSSYPLDGEANNNDPFPDGPIVISEFSAGIHLIFLLSVSSVVVVTLSIITKNRLKNY
;
A
#
# COMPACT_ATOMS: atom_id res chain seq x y z
N ALA A 1 13.01 39.00 -16.80
CA ALA A 1 12.21 37.75 -16.78
C ALA A 1 11.52 37.71 -15.43
N ILE A 2 10.20 37.74 -15.44
CA ILE A 2 9.38 37.68 -14.23
C ILE A 2 9.14 36.18 -13.99
N GLU A 3 9.89 35.60 -13.05
CA GLU A 3 9.51 34.31 -12.49
C GLU A 3 8.38 34.54 -11.49
N ALA A 4 7.26 33.85 -11.70
CA ALA A 4 6.14 33.82 -10.78
C ALA A 4 6.56 33.15 -9.46
N PRO A 5 6.02 33.57 -8.30
CA PRO A 5 6.30 32.91 -7.04
C PRO A 5 5.47 31.63 -6.96
N VAL A 6 6.11 30.46 -6.97
CA VAL A 6 5.44 29.22 -6.57
C VAL A 6 5.51 29.13 -5.04
N ASN A 7 4.33 29.13 -4.43
CA ASN A 7 4.13 29.17 -2.99
C ASN A 7 4.63 27.85 -2.34
N LEU A 8 5.55 27.98 -1.39
CA LEU A 8 6.38 26.90 -0.81
C LEU A 8 5.71 26.14 0.37
N LEU A 9 4.46 26.44 0.75
CA LEU A 9 3.97 26.14 2.12
C LEU A 9 2.65 25.38 2.26
N ASP A 10 1.87 25.16 1.20
CA ASP A 10 0.50 24.63 1.36
C ASP A 10 0.38 23.09 1.42
N PHE A 11 1.48 22.36 1.18
CA PHE A 11 1.52 20.88 1.28
C PHE A 11 2.47 20.33 2.37
N LEU A 12 3.14 21.22 3.12
CA LEU A 12 4.24 20.87 4.05
C LEU A 12 3.89 21.02 5.55
N SER A 13 2.62 21.15 5.90
CA SER A 13 2.14 21.19 7.29
C SER A 13 1.37 19.89 7.55
N VAL A 14 1.91 18.82 8.13
CA VAL A 14 2.19 18.65 9.57
C VAL A 14 3.23 17.53 9.80
N ALA A 15 4.53 17.85 9.75
CA ALA A 15 5.56 17.01 10.35
C ALA A 15 6.72 17.89 10.88
N LYS A 16 6.47 18.57 11.99
CA LYS A 16 7.51 19.18 12.85
C LYS A 16 7.32 18.69 14.27
N GLY A 17 8.22 17.83 14.73
CA GLY A 17 8.26 17.31 16.10
C GLY A 17 9.41 16.31 16.33
N SER A 18 10.63 16.83 16.33
CA SER A 18 11.92 16.29 16.85
C SER A 18 12.31 14.81 16.66
N LEU A 19 13.27 14.59 15.75
CA LEU A 19 14.58 13.92 15.93
C LEU A 19 14.69 12.80 17.00
N GLU A 20 14.75 11.54 16.57
CA GLU A 20 15.95 10.69 16.57
C GLU A 20 15.64 9.41 15.75
N GLU A 21 16.51 9.10 14.77
CA GLU A 21 16.56 7.87 13.96
C GLU A 21 15.42 7.58 12.94
N GLY A 22 15.64 8.05 11.69
CA GLY A 22 15.52 7.18 10.50
C GLY A 22 14.20 7.10 9.73
N ILE A 23 13.87 8.12 8.92
CA ILE A 23 13.02 7.96 7.73
C ILE A 23 13.74 8.60 6.53
N ILE A 24 14.14 7.80 5.55
CA ILE A 24 14.58 8.28 4.23
C ILE A 24 13.46 7.98 3.24
N LEU A 25 12.82 9.03 2.72
CA LEU A 25 11.89 8.95 1.60
C LEU A 25 12.69 9.15 0.30
N GLU A 26 13.01 8.08 -0.40
CA GLU A 26 13.57 8.18 -1.76
C GLU A 26 12.44 8.04 -2.79
N PHE A 27 12.17 9.14 -3.50
CA PHE A 27 11.32 9.16 -4.68
C PHE A 27 12.13 8.68 -5.89
N PHE A 28 11.81 7.50 -6.42
CA PHE A 28 12.05 7.17 -7.82
C PHE A 28 10.70 6.98 -8.50
N GLU A 29 10.59 7.41 -9.76
CA GLU A 29 9.36 7.36 -10.55
C GLU A 29 8.73 5.95 -10.52
N PHE A 30 7.58 5.81 -9.82
CA PHE A 30 6.70 4.63 -9.69
C PHE A 30 7.27 3.33 -9.04
N PRO A 31 6.51 2.61 -8.19
CA PRO A 31 5.63 3.06 -7.10
C PRO A 31 6.42 3.26 -5.78
N LEU A 32 5.86 4.07 -4.89
CA LEU A 32 6.42 4.52 -3.61
C LEU A 32 6.93 3.37 -2.72
N LYS A 33 8.24 3.11 -2.75
CA LYS A 33 8.90 2.20 -1.82
C LYS A 33 9.04 2.89 -0.46
N VAL A 34 8.05 2.71 0.42
CA VAL A 34 8.21 3.09 1.82
C VAL A 34 9.04 2.00 2.52
N ILE A 35 10.36 2.19 2.50
CA ILE A 35 11.26 1.39 3.32
C ILE A 35 11.18 1.97 4.73
N PHE A 36 10.47 1.30 5.62
CA PHE A 36 10.73 1.49 7.05
C PHE A 36 12.10 0.86 7.32
N SER A 37 13.10 1.71 7.56
CA SER A 37 14.43 1.31 8.01
C SER A 37 14.31 0.50 9.29
N GLU A 38 15.22 -0.45 9.49
CA GLU A 38 15.19 -1.63 10.36
C GLU A 38 14.82 -1.44 11.85
N LYS A 39 14.48 -0.23 12.32
CA LYS A 39 13.97 0.05 13.68
C LYS A 39 13.11 1.30 13.61
N THR A 40 11.80 1.15 13.38
CA THR A 40 10.90 2.31 13.44
C THR A 40 10.02 2.17 14.68
N LEU A 41 10.24 3.04 15.67
CA LEU A 41 9.36 3.24 16.82
C LEU A 41 8.26 4.22 16.42
N LEU A 42 7.04 3.73 16.23
CA LEU A 42 5.88 4.54 15.90
C LEU A 42 4.86 4.47 17.04
N VAL A 43 4.36 5.62 17.48
CA VAL A 43 3.26 5.69 18.46
C VAL A 43 2.13 6.53 17.89
N LYS A 44 0.93 5.96 17.77
CA LYS A 44 -0.28 6.64 17.25
C LYS A 44 -0.15 7.16 15.82
N ASN A 45 0.52 6.40 14.96
CA ASN A 45 0.69 6.76 13.55
C ASN A 45 -0.29 6.02 12.63
N THR A 46 -0.56 6.59 11.46
CA THR A 46 -1.32 5.94 10.40
C THR A 46 -0.42 5.68 9.19
N ILE A 47 -0.23 4.41 8.85
CA ILE A 47 0.51 3.95 7.67
C ILE A 47 -0.55 3.49 6.66
N LYS A 48 -0.77 4.30 5.62
CA LYS A 48 -1.80 3.99 4.61
C LYS A 48 -1.38 4.31 3.20
N ASN A 49 -1.97 3.58 2.24
CA ASN A 49 -1.77 3.79 0.79
C ASN A 49 -0.31 3.66 0.34
N ASN A 50 0.45 2.77 0.99
CA ASN A 50 1.84 2.48 0.61
C ASN A 50 1.92 1.21 -0.25
N THR A 51 2.96 1.14 -1.08
CA THR A 51 3.20 0.00 -1.97
C THR A 51 4.60 -0.57 -1.71
N CYS A 52 4.67 -1.70 -1.02
CA CYS A 52 5.91 -2.40 -0.72
C CYS A 52 6.02 -3.64 -1.61
N ILE A 53 6.95 -3.63 -2.58
CA ILE A 53 7.09 -4.72 -3.56
C ILE A 53 8.54 -5.20 -3.60
N ASN A 54 8.73 -6.53 -3.69
CA ASN A 54 10.04 -7.18 -3.84
C ASN A 54 11.02 -6.83 -2.71
N SER A 55 10.55 -6.87 -1.46
CA SER A 55 11.39 -6.69 -0.29
C SER A 55 12.27 -7.92 -0.05
N ASN A 56 13.55 -7.70 0.28
CA ASN A 56 14.50 -8.78 0.57
C ASN A 56 14.29 -9.44 1.95
N HIS A 57 13.47 -8.84 2.81
CA HIS A 57 13.02 -9.39 4.09
C HIS A 57 11.51 -9.12 4.21
N TRP A 58 11.10 -8.28 5.15
CA TRP A 58 9.72 -7.87 5.36
C TRP A 58 9.29 -6.69 4.47
N GLY A 59 8.00 -6.59 4.18
CA GLY A 59 7.42 -5.44 3.49
C GLY A 59 7.34 -4.20 4.39
N ILE A 60 6.70 -4.35 5.55
CA ILE A 60 6.61 -3.36 6.62
C ILE A 60 7.01 -4.04 7.94
N TYR A 61 7.89 -3.40 8.71
CA TYR A 61 8.35 -3.89 10.00
C TYR A 61 8.03 -2.86 11.09
N LEU A 62 7.27 -3.27 12.10
CA LEU A 62 7.01 -2.48 13.31
C LEU A 62 7.85 -3.03 14.45
N GLN A 63 8.75 -2.17 14.94
CA GLN A 63 9.57 -2.46 16.09
C GLN A 63 9.16 -1.58 17.25
N SER A 64 8.75 -2.21 18.34
CA SER A 64 8.36 -1.52 19.56
C SER A 64 7.28 -0.45 19.32
N SER A 65 6.37 -0.65 18.36
CA SER A 65 5.44 0.37 17.90
C SER A 65 4.04 0.17 18.46
N ASP A 66 3.39 1.27 18.86
CA ASP A 66 2.17 1.23 19.66
C ASP A 66 1.02 2.03 19.06
N THR A 67 -0.20 1.50 19.16
CA THR A 67 -1.42 2.22 18.77
C THR A 67 -1.38 2.74 17.32
N CYS A 68 -0.69 2.05 16.41
CA CYS A 68 -0.63 2.44 15.01
C CYS A 68 -1.76 1.81 14.20
N LEU A 69 -2.17 2.49 13.13
CA LEU A 69 -3.14 2.01 12.16
C LEU A 69 -2.45 1.74 10.83
N LEU A 70 -2.48 0.50 10.37
CA LEU A 70 -1.96 0.07 9.07
C LEU A 70 -3.13 -0.32 8.17
N THR A 71 -3.40 0.47 7.12
CA THR A 71 -4.56 0.23 6.27
C THR A 71 -4.34 0.61 4.81
N TYR A 72 -4.97 -0.09 3.88
CA TYR A 72 -4.89 0.19 2.43
C TYR A 72 -3.47 0.17 1.86
N ASN A 73 -2.59 -0.65 2.42
CA ASN A 73 -1.25 -0.86 1.86
C ASN A 73 -1.26 -2.09 0.95
N LEU A 74 -0.48 -2.03 -0.14
CA LEU A 74 -0.17 -3.16 -1.02
C LEU A 74 1.21 -3.70 -0.63
N ILE A 75 1.26 -4.94 -0.16
CA ILE A 75 2.51 -5.63 0.19
C ILE A 75 2.65 -6.89 -0.65
N GLN A 76 3.70 -6.95 -1.47
CA GLN A 76 3.86 -8.00 -2.46
C GLN A 76 5.29 -8.50 -2.59
N ASN A 77 5.46 -9.82 -2.74
CA ASN A 77 6.74 -10.48 -3.02
C ASN A 77 7.84 -10.15 -2.00
N SER A 78 7.50 -10.01 -0.73
CA SER A 78 8.49 -9.94 0.34
C SER A 78 9.09 -11.33 0.55
N ALA A 79 10.41 -11.42 0.70
CA ALA A 79 11.11 -12.69 0.90
C ALA A 79 10.68 -13.37 2.20
N GLU A 80 10.36 -12.57 3.22
CA GLU A 80 9.72 -13.00 4.47
C GLU A 80 8.28 -12.45 4.55
N HIS A 81 7.71 -12.29 5.75
CA HIS A 81 6.35 -11.79 5.96
C HIS A 81 6.14 -10.39 5.36
N GLY A 82 4.94 -10.13 4.84
CA GLY A 82 4.57 -8.83 4.32
C GLY A 82 4.56 -7.76 5.41
N ILE A 83 3.89 -8.02 6.53
CA ILE A 83 3.91 -7.16 7.73
C ILE A 83 4.42 -8.00 8.90
N TYR A 84 5.40 -7.46 9.63
CA TYR A 84 5.98 -8.07 10.81
C TYR A 84 5.83 -7.12 12.01
N LEU A 85 5.08 -7.55 13.02
CA LEU A 85 4.96 -6.87 14.32
C LEU A 85 5.83 -7.61 15.34
N ASN A 86 6.85 -6.93 15.87
CA ASN A 86 7.73 -7.57 16.85
C ASN A 86 7.08 -7.70 18.24
N ALA A 87 7.75 -8.45 19.12
CA ALA A 87 7.27 -8.74 20.48
C ALA A 87 6.98 -7.53 21.38
N ASN A 88 7.50 -6.35 21.03
CA ASN A 88 7.31 -5.13 21.81
C ASN A 88 6.30 -4.16 21.15
N SER A 89 5.53 -4.59 20.15
CA SER A 89 4.54 -3.74 19.48
C SER A 89 3.15 -3.98 20.04
N TYR A 90 2.49 -2.93 20.53
CA TYR A 90 1.25 -3.02 21.31
C TYR A 90 0.05 -2.31 20.67
N ASP A 91 -1.13 -2.89 20.79
CA ASP A 91 -2.41 -2.23 20.47
C ASP A 91 -2.48 -1.65 19.03
N ASN A 92 -1.79 -2.26 18.06
CA ASN A 92 -1.85 -1.83 16.66
C ASN A 92 -3.07 -2.44 15.96
N VAL A 93 -3.56 -1.74 14.94
CA VAL A 93 -4.68 -2.19 14.12
C VAL A 93 -4.23 -2.31 12.66
N VAL A 94 -4.41 -3.50 12.09
CA VAL A 94 -3.99 -3.85 10.72
C VAL A 94 -5.20 -4.36 9.95
N HIS A 95 -5.77 -3.56 9.05
CA HIS A 95 -6.95 -3.97 8.29
C HIS A 95 -6.94 -3.40 6.88
N HIS A 96 -7.74 -3.96 5.97
CA HIS A 96 -7.83 -3.47 4.59
C HIS A 96 -6.48 -3.34 3.89
N ASN A 97 -5.51 -4.21 4.18
CA ASN A 97 -4.27 -4.30 3.40
C ASN A 97 -4.36 -5.45 2.41
N THR A 98 -3.52 -5.40 1.37
CA THR A 98 -3.35 -6.47 0.38
C THR A 98 -2.01 -7.16 0.59
N PHE A 99 -2.04 -8.45 0.86
CA PHE A 99 -0.88 -9.33 0.97
C PHE A 99 -0.82 -10.29 -0.21
N ALA A 100 0.17 -10.13 -1.07
CA ALA A 100 0.36 -10.94 -2.27
C ALA A 100 1.72 -11.62 -2.32
N SER A 101 1.76 -12.95 -2.28
CA SER A 101 2.97 -13.75 -2.50
C SER A 101 4.16 -13.35 -1.60
N ASN A 102 3.90 -12.97 -0.34
CA ASN A 102 4.94 -12.77 0.66
C ASN A 102 5.28 -14.09 1.36
N ASN A 103 6.47 -14.20 1.95
CA ASN A 103 6.91 -15.36 2.71
C ASN A 103 6.65 -16.69 1.96
N LEU A 104 7.00 -16.75 0.68
CA LEU A 104 6.65 -17.90 -0.18
C LEU A 104 7.24 -19.20 0.38
N GLY A 105 6.36 -20.17 0.65
CA GLY A 105 6.73 -21.45 1.26
C GLY A 105 6.66 -21.46 2.79
N GLY A 106 6.38 -20.32 3.42
CA GLY A 106 6.00 -20.23 4.83
C GLY A 106 4.52 -20.57 5.07
N ASN A 107 4.08 -20.44 6.33
CA ASN A 107 2.71 -20.76 6.73
C ASN A 107 1.75 -19.55 6.67
N SER A 108 2.28 -18.33 6.77
CA SER A 108 1.52 -17.09 6.76
C SER A 108 2.30 -15.96 6.08
N GLN A 109 1.60 -15.01 5.48
CA GLN A 109 2.15 -13.77 4.95
C GLN A 109 2.25 -12.65 6.00
N GLY A 110 1.66 -12.81 7.19
CA GLY A 110 1.73 -11.85 8.29
C GLY A 110 2.34 -12.48 9.54
N TYR A 111 3.09 -11.68 10.30
CA TYR A 111 3.71 -12.10 11.55
C TYR A 111 3.37 -11.16 12.70
N ASP A 112 2.96 -11.72 13.83
CA ASP A 112 2.61 -11.00 15.04
C ASP A 112 3.18 -11.70 16.28
N ALA A 113 4.22 -11.11 16.84
CA ALA A 113 4.76 -11.47 18.15
C ALA A 113 4.29 -10.52 19.26
N GLY A 114 3.60 -9.43 18.90
CA GLY A 114 3.23 -8.37 19.82
C GLY A 114 2.05 -8.73 20.73
N THR A 115 1.48 -7.73 21.37
CA THR A 115 0.35 -7.93 22.31
C THR A 115 -0.80 -6.99 21.98
N ASN A 116 -2.02 -7.52 22.03
CA ASN A 116 -3.26 -6.79 21.74
C ASN A 116 -3.32 -6.13 20.35
N ASN A 117 -2.53 -6.63 19.40
CA ASN A 117 -2.67 -6.20 18.01
C ASN A 117 -3.93 -6.84 17.40
N ILE A 118 -4.63 -6.10 16.55
CA ILE A 118 -5.88 -6.51 15.92
C ILE A 118 -5.70 -6.49 14.41
N TRP A 119 -6.04 -7.59 13.73
CA TRP A 119 -5.84 -7.75 12.29
C TRP A 119 -7.13 -7.60 11.47
N PHE A 120 -8.07 -6.80 11.97
CA PHE A 120 -9.32 -6.43 11.29
C PHE A 120 -9.86 -5.10 11.82
N ASP A 121 -10.76 -4.47 11.07
CA ASP A 121 -11.52 -3.30 11.53
C ASP A 121 -12.62 -3.77 12.49
N THR A 122 -12.48 -3.39 13.76
CA THR A 122 -13.45 -3.74 14.81
C THR A 122 -14.84 -3.14 14.62
N ILE A 123 -14.99 -2.12 13.78
CA ILE A 123 -16.26 -1.44 13.50
C ILE A 123 -17.00 -2.13 12.35
N THR A 124 -16.33 -2.34 11.21
CA THR A 124 -16.96 -2.91 10.01
C THR A 124 -16.88 -4.43 9.96
N LEU A 125 -16.02 -5.04 10.79
CA LEU A 125 -15.70 -6.47 10.76
C LEU A 125 -15.12 -6.90 9.40
N GLU A 126 -14.23 -6.07 8.85
CA GLU A 126 -13.51 -6.31 7.60
C GLU A 126 -12.01 -6.42 7.88
N GLY A 127 -11.36 -7.42 7.30
CA GLY A 127 -9.96 -7.74 7.53
C GLY A 127 -9.06 -7.32 6.37
N ASN A 128 -7.98 -8.07 6.20
CA ASN A 128 -7.03 -7.91 5.12
C ASN A 128 -7.31 -8.93 4.02
N TRP A 129 -6.81 -8.66 2.82
CA TRP A 129 -6.82 -9.64 1.74
C TRP A 129 -5.49 -10.38 1.66
N TRP A 130 -5.57 -11.70 1.58
CA TRP A 130 -4.43 -12.60 1.58
C TRP A 130 -4.51 -13.48 0.33
N SER A 131 -3.51 -13.36 -0.56
CA SER A 131 -3.51 -14.07 -1.85
C SER A 131 -3.50 -15.60 -1.76
N ASP A 132 -3.06 -16.13 -0.63
CA ASP A 132 -2.93 -17.56 -0.32
C ASP A 132 -4.08 -18.07 0.58
N TRP A 133 -5.01 -17.21 0.99
CA TRP A 133 -6.16 -17.63 1.77
C TRP A 133 -7.14 -18.42 0.90
N ALA A 134 -7.54 -19.59 1.40
CA ALA A 134 -8.43 -20.52 0.69
C ALA A 134 -9.90 -20.06 0.62
N GLY A 135 -10.21 -18.85 1.11
CA GLY A 135 -11.59 -18.32 1.13
C GLY A 135 -12.48 -18.92 2.22
N VAL A 136 -11.90 -19.63 3.19
CA VAL A 136 -12.63 -20.29 4.28
C VAL A 136 -11.99 -20.00 5.62
N SER A 137 -12.81 -19.64 6.62
CA SER A 137 -12.40 -19.37 8.01
C SER A 137 -11.45 -18.16 8.16
N SER A 138 -10.95 -17.93 9.38
CA SER A 138 -9.92 -16.93 9.68
C SER A 138 -8.59 -17.24 8.98
N TYR A 139 -7.80 -16.21 8.69
CA TYR A 139 -6.42 -16.36 8.23
C TYR A 139 -5.46 -16.37 9.43
N PRO A 140 -4.75 -17.48 9.71
CA PRO A 140 -3.81 -17.55 10.83
C PRO A 140 -2.56 -16.72 10.56
N LEU A 141 -2.02 -16.09 11.60
CA LEU A 141 -0.75 -15.36 11.53
C LEU A 141 0.36 -16.20 12.14
N ASP A 142 1.57 -16.05 11.62
CA ASP A 142 2.75 -16.58 12.29
C ASP A 142 3.08 -15.71 13.52
N GLY A 143 3.85 -16.25 14.46
CA GLY A 143 4.36 -15.51 15.63
C GLY A 143 3.78 -15.97 16.97
N GLU A 144 4.41 -15.52 18.04
CA GLU A 144 4.16 -15.97 19.41
C GLU A 144 2.82 -15.49 19.97
N ALA A 145 2.20 -14.47 19.36
CA ALA A 145 0.89 -13.96 19.77
C ALA A 145 -0.24 -14.98 19.48
N ASN A 146 -0.01 -15.96 18.60
CA ASN A 146 -1.03 -16.90 18.11
C ASN A 146 -2.28 -16.18 17.60
N ASN A 147 -2.07 -15.06 16.89
CA ASN A 147 -3.12 -14.18 16.42
C ASN A 147 -3.68 -14.65 15.06
N ASN A 148 -4.81 -14.07 14.64
CA ASN A 148 -5.38 -14.30 13.33
C ASN A 148 -6.10 -13.05 12.80
N ASP A 149 -6.34 -13.04 11.50
CA ASP A 149 -7.36 -12.19 10.89
C ASP A 149 -8.68 -12.98 10.82
N PRO A 150 -9.69 -12.65 11.65
CA PRO A 150 -10.96 -13.38 11.67
C PRO A 150 -11.90 -13.00 10.53
N PHE A 151 -11.63 -11.92 9.80
CA PHE A 151 -12.48 -11.43 8.71
C PHE A 151 -11.70 -11.20 7.41
N PRO A 152 -10.95 -12.19 6.89
CA PRO A 152 -10.24 -12.00 5.63
C PRO A 152 -11.21 -11.54 4.53
N ASP A 153 -10.87 -10.43 3.88
CA ASP A 153 -11.70 -9.87 2.81
C ASP A 153 -11.10 -10.19 1.44
N GLY A 154 -11.90 -10.13 0.38
CA GLY A 154 -11.46 -10.29 -1.00
C GLY A 154 -10.55 -9.17 -1.48
N PRO A 155 -10.00 -9.27 -2.71
CA PRO A 155 -9.05 -8.30 -3.23
C PRO A 155 -9.62 -6.88 -3.21
N ILE A 156 -8.89 -5.98 -2.57
CA ILE A 156 -9.25 -4.57 -2.46
C ILE A 156 -9.10 -3.92 -3.83
N VAL A 157 -10.21 -3.63 -4.48
CA VAL A 157 -10.23 -2.87 -5.73
C VAL A 157 -10.10 -1.38 -5.39
N ILE A 158 -8.87 -0.87 -5.39
CA ILE A 158 -8.61 0.57 -5.25
C ILE A 158 -9.17 1.33 -6.46
N SER A 159 -10.28 2.03 -6.25
CA SER A 159 -11.07 2.67 -7.31
C SER A 159 -10.29 3.67 -8.14
N GLU A 160 -9.28 4.33 -7.56
CA GLU A 160 -8.44 5.32 -8.23
C GLU A 160 -7.56 4.74 -9.36
N PHE A 161 -7.10 3.48 -9.24
CA PHE A 161 -6.35 2.81 -10.30
C PHE A 161 -7.28 2.16 -11.35
N SER A 162 -8.48 1.72 -10.94
CA SER A 162 -9.51 1.25 -11.87
C SER A 162 -10.03 2.39 -12.76
N ALA A 163 -10.34 3.55 -12.16
CA ALA A 163 -10.80 4.73 -12.89
C ALA A 163 -9.70 5.32 -13.79
N GLY A 164 -8.45 5.34 -13.33
CA GLY A 164 -7.30 5.82 -14.12
C GLY A 164 -7.08 5.01 -15.40
N ILE A 165 -7.17 3.67 -15.33
CA ILE A 165 -7.06 2.79 -16.51
C ILE A 165 -8.20 3.04 -17.50
N HIS A 166 -9.44 3.19 -17.03
CA HIS A 166 -10.58 3.53 -17.89
C HIS A 166 -10.41 4.88 -18.58
N LEU A 167 -9.89 5.90 -17.89
CA LEU A 167 -9.66 7.22 -18.46
C LEU A 167 -8.55 7.21 -19.52
N ILE A 168 -7.43 6.53 -19.25
CA ILE A 168 -6.33 6.36 -20.22
C ILE A 168 -6.82 5.63 -21.47
N PHE A 169 -7.65 4.60 -21.30
CA PHE A 169 -8.24 3.85 -22.42
C PHE A 169 -9.20 4.73 -23.25
N LEU A 170 -10.01 5.57 -22.61
CA LEU A 170 -10.90 6.51 -23.32
C LEU A 170 -10.11 7.58 -24.10
N LEU A 171 -9.06 8.13 -23.51
CA LEU A 171 -8.19 9.11 -24.16
C LEU A 171 -7.43 8.49 -25.34
N SER A 172 -6.93 7.25 -25.22
CA SER A 172 -6.24 6.58 -26.33
C SER A 172 -7.19 6.29 -27.50
N VAL A 173 -8.41 5.79 -27.24
CA VAL A 173 -9.42 5.53 -28.27
C VAL A 173 -9.82 6.84 -28.99
N SER A 174 -10.06 7.93 -28.26
CA SER A 174 -10.40 9.23 -28.87
C SER A 174 -9.28 9.76 -29.77
N SER A 175 -8.00 9.60 -29.37
CA SER A 175 -6.86 10.03 -30.18
C SER A 175 -6.76 9.28 -31.52
N VAL A 176 -7.02 7.97 -31.52
CA VAL A 176 -7.03 7.13 -32.73
C VAL A 176 -8.15 7.55 -33.67
N VAL A 177 -9.35 7.86 -33.14
CA VAL A 177 -10.48 8.37 -33.91
C VAL A 177 -10.16 9.72 -34.56
N VAL A 178 -9.55 10.65 -33.82
CA VAL A 178 -9.16 11.96 -34.36
C VAL A 178 -8.12 11.83 -35.47
N VAL A 179 -7.12 10.98 -35.30
CA VAL A 179 -6.08 10.73 -36.33
C VAL A 179 -6.69 10.12 -37.58
N THR A 180 -7.54 9.09 -37.44
CA THR A 180 -8.19 8.44 -38.59
C THR A 180 -9.11 9.39 -39.35
N LEU A 181 -9.93 10.19 -38.65
CA LEU A 181 -10.76 11.23 -39.27
C LEU A 181 -9.91 12.28 -40.00
N SER A 182 -8.78 12.70 -39.40
CA SER A 182 -7.87 13.67 -40.02
C SER A 182 -7.27 13.14 -41.32
N ILE A 183 -6.87 11.86 -41.36
CA ILE A 183 -6.35 11.20 -42.57
C ILE A 183 -7.44 11.11 -43.65
N ILE A 184 -8.65 10.69 -43.29
CA ILE A 184 -9.79 10.61 -44.23
C ILE A 184 -10.08 11.98 -44.84
N THR A 185 -10.12 13.03 -44.01
CA THR A 185 -10.40 14.40 -44.45
C THR A 185 -9.30 14.92 -45.38
N LYS A 186 -8.03 14.70 -45.03
CA LYS A 186 -6.89 15.07 -45.88
C LYS A 186 -6.88 14.34 -47.22
N ASN A 187 -7.26 13.06 -47.24
CA ASN A 187 -7.35 12.30 -48.49
C ASN A 187 -8.51 12.77 -49.37
N ARG A 188 -9.66 13.15 -48.77
CA ARG A 188 -10.77 13.76 -49.52
C ARG A 188 -10.38 15.10 -50.14
N LEU A 189 -9.68 15.97 -49.40
CA LEU A 189 -9.24 17.27 -49.89
C LEU A 189 -8.20 17.20 -51.02
N LYS A 190 -7.40 16.13 -51.10
CA LYS A 190 -6.45 15.90 -52.21
C LYS A 190 -7.10 15.43 -53.52
N ASN A 191 -8.35 14.96 -53.46
CA ASN A 191 -9.08 14.45 -54.61
C ASN A 191 -10.00 15.52 -55.26
N TYR A 192 -9.89 16.78 -54.80
CA TYR A 192 -10.46 17.98 -55.41
C TYR A 192 -9.34 18.88 -55.93
#